data_AF-A0A967JWJ2-F1
#
_entry.id   AF-A0A967JWJ2-F1
#
_cell.length_a   1.000
_cell.length_b   1.000
_cell.length_c   1.000
_cell.angle_alpha   90.00
_cell.angle_beta   90.00
_cell.angle_gamma   90.00
#
_symmetry.space_group_name_H-M   'P 1'
#
loop_
_entity.id
_entity.type
_entity.pdbx_description
1 polymer ?
#
loop_
_entity_poly.entity_id
_entity_poly.type
_entity_poly.pdbx_seq_one_letter_code
_entity_poly.pdbx_strand_id
1 'polypeptide(L)'
;MGFRKVNATYKPNIARAARWINWFTYRDVVDKRYIVHVPGLYRNRGKILEFLNRLPLGRPTTDPSAVLGRRIVEHIRGRYAATNRELARERDLPLEDYGYPC
;
A
#
# COMPACT_ATOMS: atom_id res chain seq x y z
N MET A 1 12.66 -21.64 -7.25
CA MET A 1 12.39 -20.95 -5.95
C MET A 1 11.09 -20.17 -6.09
N GLY A 2 10.00 -20.61 -5.48
CA GLY A 2 8.72 -19.89 -5.54
C GLY A 2 8.76 -18.67 -4.62
N PHE A 3 8.60 -17.46 -5.17
CA PHE A 3 8.36 -16.26 -4.37
C PHE A 3 7.05 -16.43 -3.61
N ARG A 4 7.11 -16.77 -2.32
CA ARG A 4 5.96 -16.72 -1.43
C ARG A 4 5.51 -15.26 -1.37
N LYS A 5 4.30 -14.97 -1.86
CA LYS A 5 3.73 -13.63 -1.86
C LYS A 5 3.44 -13.19 -0.41
N VAL A 6 4.45 -12.65 0.28
CA VAL A 6 4.36 -12.23 1.69
C VAL A 6 3.41 -11.04 1.83
N ASN A 7 3.32 -10.20 0.78
CA ASN A 7 2.46 -9.03 0.74
C ASN A 7 1.18 -9.33 -0.03
N ALA A 8 0.23 -10.00 0.63
CA ALA A 8 -1.12 -10.13 0.10
C ALA A 8 -1.77 -8.74 0.05
N THR A 9 -2.11 -8.27 -1.15
CA THR A 9 -2.80 -6.99 -1.32
C THR A 9 -4.14 -7.02 -0.59
N TYR A 10 -4.38 -6.01 0.26
CA TYR A 10 -5.68 -5.85 0.89
C TYR A 10 -6.75 -5.52 -0.16
N LYS A 11 -7.93 -6.13 -0.03
CA LYS A 11 -9.12 -5.70 -0.76
C LYS A 11 -9.39 -4.21 -0.46
N PRO A 12 -9.93 -3.42 -1.39
CA PRO A 12 -10.13 -1.97 -1.19
C PRO A 12 -10.86 -1.60 0.10
N ASN A 13 -11.92 -2.35 0.45
CA ASN A 13 -12.70 -2.16 1.66
C ASN A 13 -11.84 -2.40 2.92
N ILE A 14 -10.99 -3.42 2.89
CA ILE A 14 -10.08 -3.76 3.99
C ILE A 14 -8.94 -2.75 4.07
N ALA A 15 -8.45 -2.22 2.96
CA ALA A 15 -7.48 -1.13 2.95
C ALA A 15 -8.06 0.14 3.60
N ARG A 16 -9.34 0.45 3.39
CA ARG A 16 -10.04 1.53 4.10
C ARG A 16 -10.15 1.26 5.60
N ALA A 17 -10.54 0.04 5.99
CA ALA A 17 -10.58 -0.36 7.40
C ALA A 17 -9.19 -0.29 8.05
N ALA A 18 -8.14 -0.71 7.35
CA ALA A 18 -6.76 -0.61 7.80
C ALA A 18 -6.32 0.83 8.03
N ARG A 19 -6.71 1.76 7.14
CA ARG A 19 -6.48 3.20 7.34
C ARG A 19 -7.17 3.68 8.60
N TRP A 20 -8.45 3.37 8.78
CA TRP A 20 -9.21 3.73 9.98
C TRP A 20 -8.57 3.20 11.26
N ILE A 21 -8.26 1.90 11.31
CA ILE A 21 -7.58 1.28 12.46
C ILE A 21 -6.22 1.94 12.71
N ASN A 22 -5.51 2.38 11.68
CA ASN A 22 -4.23 3.05 11.84
C ASN A 22 -4.32 4.34 12.66
N TRP A 23 -5.44 5.07 12.64
CA TRP A 23 -5.68 6.25 13.47
C TRP A 23 -5.80 5.93 14.98
N PHE A 24 -6.11 4.68 15.33
CA PHE A 24 -6.27 4.22 16.72
C PHE A 24 -5.09 3.39 17.24
N THR A 25 -4.05 3.22 16.41
CA THR A 25 -2.86 2.48 16.79
C THR A 25 -1.71 3.44 17.03
N TYR A 26 -1.07 3.36 18.18
CA TYR A 26 0.18 4.07 18.42
C TYR A 26 1.31 3.40 17.65
N ARG A 27 2.23 4.20 17.10
CA ARG A 27 3.53 3.74 16.63
C ARG A 27 4.48 4.88 16.97
N ASP A 28 5.58 4.55 17.65
CA ASP A 28 6.62 5.52 17.96
C ASP A 28 7.39 5.86 16.67
N VAL A 29 6.89 6.87 15.96
CA VAL A 29 7.55 7.50 14.80
C VAL A 29 7.24 8.99 14.87
N VAL A 30 8.25 9.81 14.56
CA VAL A 30 8.24 11.28 14.74
C VAL A 30 6.97 11.96 14.21
N ASP A 31 6.40 11.46 13.10
CA ASP A 31 5.27 12.11 12.41
C ASP A 31 3.91 11.42 12.57
N LYS A 32 3.75 10.41 13.44
CA LYS A 32 2.45 9.72 13.54
C LYS A 32 1.47 10.45 14.46
N ARG A 33 0.43 11.02 13.84
CA ARG A 33 -0.78 11.49 14.54
C ARG A 33 -1.76 10.32 14.72
N TYR A 34 -2.06 9.96 15.96
CA TYR A 34 -3.14 9.03 16.33
C TYR A 34 -4.17 9.81 17.16
N ILE A 35 -5.46 9.48 17.04
CA ILE A 35 -6.53 10.20 17.76
C ILE A 35 -6.63 9.70 19.20
N VAL A 36 -6.75 8.39 19.38
CA VAL A 36 -6.78 7.71 20.68
C VAL A 36 -5.93 6.47 20.58
N HIS A 37 -5.00 6.26 21.52
CA HIS A 37 -4.24 5.03 21.59
C HIS A 37 -5.07 3.95 22.29
N VAL A 38 -5.41 2.88 21.58
CA VAL A 38 -5.99 1.67 22.18
C VAL A 38 -4.87 0.69 22.52
N PRO A 39 -4.58 0.43 23.80
CA PRO A 39 -3.54 -0.51 24.21
C PRO A 39 -3.78 -1.90 23.60
N GLY A 40 -2.73 -2.53 23.07
CA GLY A 40 -2.80 -3.89 22.49
C GLY A 40 -3.37 -3.98 21.07
N LEU A 41 -4.10 -2.97 20.58
CA LEU A 41 -4.63 -2.96 19.22
C LEU A 41 -3.50 -3.00 18.16
N TYR A 42 -2.38 -2.32 18.42
CA TYR A 42 -1.23 -2.33 17.52
C TYR A 42 -0.66 -3.75 17.29
N ARG A 43 -0.58 -4.57 18.35
CA ARG A 43 -0.08 -5.96 18.25
C ARG A 43 -1.03 -6.85 17.44
N ASN A 44 -2.33 -6.62 17.58
CA ASN A 44 -3.35 -7.48 16.97
C ASN A 44 -3.83 -7.00 15.59
N ARG A 45 -3.53 -5.76 15.19
CA ARG A 45 -4.01 -5.17 13.92
C ARG A 45 -3.72 -6.03 12.69
N GLY A 46 -2.53 -6.65 12.64
CA GLY A 46 -2.12 -7.49 11.51
C GLY A 46 -3.01 -8.72 11.37
N LYS A 47 -3.25 -9.42 12.48
CA LYS A 47 -4.13 -10.60 12.54
C LYS A 47 -5.58 -10.24 12.21
N ILE A 48 -6.08 -9.12 12.74
CA ILE A 48 -7.44 -8.64 12.47
C ILE A 48 -7.60 -8.33 10.98
N LEU A 49 -6.68 -7.57 10.39
CA LEU A 49 -6.75 -7.20 8.97
C LEU A 49 -6.57 -8.40 8.05
N GLU A 50 -5.72 -9.36 8.41
CA GLU A 50 -5.57 -10.60 7.67
C GLU A 50 -6.85 -11.44 7.68
N PHE A 51 -7.47 -11.60 8.86
CA PHE A 51 -8.75 -12.28 8.99
C PHE A 51 -9.83 -11.61 8.14
N LEU A 52 -9.97 -10.29 8.24
CA LEU A 52 -10.92 -9.52 7.44
C LEU A 52 -10.65 -9.63 5.93
N ASN A 53 -9.39 -9.72 5.51
CA ASN A 53 -9.02 -9.87 4.10
C ASN A 53 -9.40 -11.24 3.52
N ARG A 54 -9.52 -12.27 4.36
CA ARG A 54 -9.99 -13.62 3.98
C ARG A 54 -11.50 -13.68 3.79
N LEU A 55 -12.27 -12.80 4.44
CA LEU A 55 -13.72 -12.75 4.27
C LEU A 55 -14.11 -12.37 2.83
N PRO A 56 -15.26 -12.86 2.31
CA PRO A 56 -15.74 -12.55 0.96
C PRO A 56 -16.28 -11.11 0.80
N LEU A 57 -15.75 -10.14 1.56
CA LEU A 57 -16.17 -8.74 1.59
C LEU A 57 -15.55 -7.91 0.44
N GLY A 58 -15.81 -8.33 -0.80
CA GLY A 58 -15.35 -7.68 -2.02
C GLY A 58 -14.25 -8.42 -2.76
N ARG A 59 -13.81 -7.83 -3.87
CA ARG A 59 -12.78 -8.39 -4.77
C ARG A 59 -11.44 -7.66 -4.59
N PRO A 60 -10.30 -8.36 -4.74
CA PRO A 60 -9.00 -7.72 -4.87
C PRO A 60 -9.03 -6.75 -6.06
N THR A 61 -8.41 -5.57 -5.91
CA THR A 61 -8.16 -4.68 -7.05
C THR A 61 -6.68 -4.70 -7.38
N THR A 62 -6.37 -4.66 -8.67
CA THR A 62 -5.02 -4.42 -9.18
C THR A 62 -4.79 -2.96 -9.56
N ASP A 63 -5.85 -2.13 -9.58
CA ASP A 63 -5.75 -0.71 -9.94
C ASP A 63 -5.24 0.14 -8.75
N PRO A 64 -4.07 0.78 -8.87
CA PRO A 64 -3.54 1.69 -7.84
C PRO A 64 -4.45 2.89 -7.59
N SER A 65 -5.24 3.31 -8.57
CA SER A 65 -6.13 4.48 -8.47
C SER A 65 -7.27 4.23 -7.50
N ALA A 66 -7.71 2.98 -7.35
CA ALA A 66 -8.70 2.59 -6.34
C ALA A 66 -8.18 2.74 -4.89
N VAL A 67 -6.86 2.72 -4.70
CA VAL A 67 -6.22 2.83 -3.38
C VAL A 67 -5.75 4.26 -3.13
N LEU A 68 -4.95 4.81 -4.03
CA LEU A 68 -4.30 6.11 -3.87
C LEU A 68 -5.17 7.28 -4.36
N GLY A 69 -6.16 7.01 -5.21
CA GLY A 69 -6.90 8.03 -5.94
C GLY A 69 -6.17 8.45 -7.21
N ARG A 70 -6.95 8.77 -8.25
CA ARG A 70 -6.46 9.10 -9.59
C ARG A 70 -5.43 10.23 -9.60
N ARG A 71 -5.69 11.32 -8.87
CA ARG A 71 -4.80 12.49 -8.80
C ARG A 71 -3.40 12.14 -8.27
N ILE A 72 -3.32 11.26 -7.27
CA ILE A 72 -2.04 10.83 -6.70
C ILE A 72 -1.30 9.95 -7.70
N VAL A 73 -1.99 9.02 -8.37
CA VAL A 73 -1.39 8.18 -9.42
C VAL A 73 -0.85 9.02 -10.56
N GLU A 74 -1.64 9.99 -11.06
CA GLU A 74 -1.21 10.94 -12.10
C GLU A 74 -0.01 11.77 -11.65
N HIS A 75 0.00 12.26 -10.41
CA HIS A 75 1.13 12.98 -9.84
C HIS A 75 2.40 12.12 -9.78
N ILE A 76 2.31 10.88 -9.29
CA ILE A 76 3.45 9.95 -9.25
C ILE A 76 3.98 9.67 -10.66
N ARG A 77 3.07 9.38 -11.60
CA ARG A 77 3.44 9.14 -13.01
C ARG A 77 4.17 10.35 -13.60
N GLY A 78 3.61 11.54 -13.47
CA GLY A 78 4.21 12.76 -14.00
C GLY A 78 5.53 13.13 -13.32
N ARG A 79 5.64 12.95 -11.99
CA ARG A 79 6.82 13.31 -11.22
C ARG A 79 8.01 12.40 -11.52
N TYR A 80 7.79 11.10 -11.63
CA TYR A 80 8.90 10.12 -11.67
C TYR A 80 9.19 9.54 -13.05
N ALA A 81 8.33 9.75 -14.06
CA ALA A 81 8.52 9.25 -15.42
C ALA A 81 9.93 9.55 -15.98
N ALA A 82 10.32 10.83 -15.98
CA ALA A 82 11.61 11.25 -16.54
C ALA A 82 12.81 10.63 -15.81
N THR A 83 12.83 10.68 -14.48
CA THR A 83 13.92 10.11 -13.67
C THR A 83 13.99 8.59 -13.80
N ASN A 84 12.85 7.91 -13.90
CA ASN A 84 12.84 6.46 -14.09
C ASN A 84 13.34 6.06 -15.47
N ARG A 85 13.03 6.82 -16.54
CA ARG A 85 13.63 6.57 -17.87
C ARG A 85 15.14 6.72 -17.83
N GLU A 86 15.64 7.76 -17.18
CA GLU A 86 17.07 8.00 -17.04
C GLU A 86 17.73 6.85 -16.28
N LEU A 87 17.18 6.47 -15.13
CA LEU A 87 17.66 5.33 -14.34
C LEU A 87 17.62 4.01 -15.12
N ALA A 88 16.53 3.75 -15.85
CA ALA A 88 16.39 2.55 -16.66
C ALA A 88 17.48 2.47 -17.75
N ARG A 89 17.81 3.60 -18.39
CA ARG A 89 18.89 3.68 -19.39
C ARG A 89 20.28 3.52 -18.78
N GLU A 90 20.54 4.19 -17.65
CA GLU A 90 21.86 4.13 -17.00
C GLU A 90 22.19 2.75 -16.44
N ARG A 91 21.16 2.02 -15.97
CA ARG A 91 21.33 0.77 -15.22
C ARG A 91 20.82 -0.47 -15.96
N ASP A 92 20.35 -0.30 -17.19
CA ASP A 92 19.74 -1.35 -18.01
C ASP A 92 18.66 -2.14 -17.21
N LEU A 93 17.76 -1.39 -16.55
CA LEU A 93 16.73 -1.95 -15.68
C LEU A 93 15.37 -2.02 -16.40
N PRO A 94 14.65 -3.16 -16.36
CA PRO A 94 13.32 -3.29 -16.93
C PRO A 94 12.25 -2.69 -16.00
N LEU A 95 12.34 -1.39 -15.72
CA LEU A 95 11.46 -0.72 -14.76
C LEU A 95 9.99 -0.75 -15.18
N GLU A 96 9.70 -0.71 -16.47
CA GLU A 96 8.34 -0.81 -17.02
C GLU A 96 7.70 -2.18 -16.70
N ASP A 97 8.46 -3.27 -16.79
CA ASP A 97 7.98 -4.63 -16.49
C ASP A 97 7.56 -4.77 -15.02
N TYR A 98 8.13 -3.95 -14.15
CA TYR A 98 7.78 -3.87 -12.73
C TYR A 98 6.68 -2.83 -12.43
N GLY A 99 6.15 -2.16 -13.45
CA GLY A 99 5.06 -1.19 -13.32
C GLY A 99 5.49 0.19 -12.82
N TYR A 100 6.77 0.53 -12.89
CA TYR A 100 7.25 1.88 -12.63
C TYR A 100 6.87 2.81 -13.80
N PRO A 101 6.47 4.06 -13.53
CA PRO A 101 6.18 5.01 -14.59
C PRO A 101 7.47 5.38 -15.30
N CYS A 102 7.54 5.14 -16.62
CA CYS A 102 8.63 5.58 -17.47
C CYS A 102 8.05 6.54 -18.50
#